data_AF-A0A3D3SVV3-F1
#
_entry.id   AF-A0A3D3SVV3-F1
#
_cell.length_a   1.000
_cell.length_b   1.000
_cell.length_c   1.000
_cell.angle_alpha   90.00
_cell.angle_beta   90.00
_cell.angle_gamma   90.00
#
_symmetry.space_group_name_H-M   'P 1'
#
loop_
_entity.id
_entity.type
_entity.pdbx_description
1 polymer ?
#
loop_
_entity_poly.entity_id
_entity_poly.type
_entity_poly.pdbx_seq_one_letter_code
_entity_poly.pdbx_strand_id
1 'polypeptide(L)'
;SGSLHKAGAGNSYSWAVLPGFIAGSFWGASHQPAWLALGGPLGGGPIDLRSSLGLSGGLLLTLLLCLFVSLACRWQAKKVALAQGLVFNTAWLSSNLVKAAVVIGILYAVHLMVAGQPWGIVYGLGLWGAKLAVGLGADLSQDAFWGLAPHAERIVEPVLWDITTLTNLGLLFGTMAAARWNAGSNEFIALGLRTLVVGLLAGLVLGYSSRIAFGCNIGAFLGGAASASLHGWAWFAMAFLGSILGVRLRTPLGVK
;
A
#
# COMPACT_ATOMS: atom_id res chain seq x y z
N SER A 1 -3.22 -2.48 -4.64
CA SER A 1 -2.59 -1.16 -4.49
C SER A 1 -3.55 -0.12 -5.02
N GLY A 2 -4.03 0.83 -4.21
CA GLY A 2 -5.00 1.81 -4.69
C GLY A 2 -4.48 2.70 -5.82
N SER A 3 -3.24 3.19 -5.71
CA SER A 3 -2.60 4.04 -6.73
C SER A 3 -2.24 3.25 -7.98
N LEU A 4 -1.54 2.12 -7.84
CA LEU A 4 -1.02 1.35 -8.98
C LEU A 4 -2.14 0.74 -9.85
N HIS A 5 -3.15 0.12 -9.23
CA HIS A 5 -4.28 -0.45 -9.96
C HIS A 5 -5.09 0.64 -10.68
N LYS A 6 -5.35 1.77 -10.01
CA LYS A 6 -6.10 2.87 -10.62
C LYS A 6 -5.33 3.51 -11.77
N ALA A 7 -4.00 3.64 -11.63
CA ALA A 7 -3.15 4.09 -12.73
C ALA A 7 -3.25 3.11 -13.92
N GLY A 8 -3.09 1.80 -13.68
CA GLY A 8 -3.25 0.79 -14.74
C GLY A 8 -4.63 0.82 -15.40
N ALA A 9 -5.69 1.10 -14.63
CA ALA A 9 -7.05 1.30 -15.12
C ALA A 9 -7.30 2.65 -15.83
N GLY A 10 -6.26 3.44 -16.15
CA GLY A 10 -6.37 4.68 -16.90
C GLY A 10 -6.67 5.95 -16.08
N ASN A 11 -6.67 5.87 -14.75
CA ASN A 11 -6.94 7.05 -13.92
C ASN A 11 -5.76 8.04 -13.95
N SER A 12 -5.93 9.18 -14.62
CA SER A 12 -4.89 10.20 -14.80
C SER A 12 -4.36 10.78 -13.49
N TYR A 13 -5.23 10.96 -12.48
CA TYR A 13 -4.79 11.42 -11.15
C TYR A 13 -3.84 10.43 -10.49
N SER A 14 -4.12 9.13 -10.61
CA SER A 14 -3.25 8.09 -10.05
C SER A 14 -1.90 8.05 -10.75
N TRP A 15 -1.83 8.35 -12.06
CA TRP A 15 -0.57 8.55 -12.77
C TRP A 15 0.22 9.75 -12.25
N ALA A 16 -0.46 10.88 -11.98
CA ALA A 16 0.18 12.03 -11.35
C ALA A 16 0.76 11.74 -9.96
N VAL A 17 0.16 10.80 -9.21
CA VAL A 17 0.63 10.38 -7.89
C VAL A 17 1.91 9.54 -7.97
N LEU A 18 2.14 8.78 -9.05
CA LEU A 18 3.24 7.80 -9.13
C LEU A 18 4.65 8.41 -9.04
N PRO A 19 5.01 9.49 -9.76
CA PRO A 19 6.33 10.10 -9.64
C PRO A 19 6.61 10.60 -8.23
N GLY A 20 5.61 11.23 -7.59
CA GLY A 20 5.68 11.63 -6.19
C GLY A 20 5.90 10.43 -5.28
N PHE A 21 5.17 9.34 -5.50
CA PHE A 21 5.33 8.09 -4.74
C PHE A 21 6.76 7.55 -4.85
N ILE A 22 7.30 7.46 -6.07
CA ILE A 22 8.66 6.97 -6.34
C ILE A 22 9.68 7.81 -5.55
N ALA A 23 9.62 9.14 -5.68
CA ALA A 23 10.50 10.05 -4.97
C ALA A 23 10.35 9.95 -3.44
N GLY A 24 9.11 9.90 -2.96
CA GLY A 24 8.80 9.77 -1.53
C GLY A 24 9.31 8.46 -0.96
N SER A 25 9.14 7.34 -1.67
CA SER A 25 9.65 6.03 -1.26
C SER A 25 11.18 5.99 -1.27
N PHE A 26 11.83 6.66 -2.22
CA PHE A 26 13.28 6.78 -2.25
C PHE A 26 13.83 7.51 -1.02
N TRP A 27 13.35 8.72 -0.73
CA TRP A 27 13.78 9.48 0.45
C TRP A 27 13.32 8.85 1.76
N GLY A 28 12.12 8.28 1.78
CA GLY A 28 11.59 7.60 2.96
C GLY A 28 12.44 6.40 3.37
N ALA A 29 13.02 5.68 2.41
CA ALA A 29 13.97 4.61 2.69
C ALA A 29 15.30 5.15 3.24
N SER A 30 15.88 6.17 2.60
CA SER A 30 17.11 6.83 3.06
C SER A 30 16.99 7.36 4.50
N HIS A 31 15.84 7.94 4.86
CA HIS A 31 15.60 8.46 6.21
C HIS A 31 15.16 7.40 7.22
N GLN A 32 14.79 6.19 6.78
CA GLN A 32 14.24 5.16 7.65
C GLN A 32 15.17 4.81 8.84
N PRO A 33 16.48 4.62 8.66
CA PRO A 33 17.39 4.33 9.78
C PRO A 33 17.37 5.40 10.87
N ALA A 34 17.25 6.68 10.51
CA ALA A 34 17.16 7.77 11.46
C ALA A 34 15.87 7.71 12.31
N TRP A 35 14.74 7.36 11.68
CA TRP A 35 13.48 7.14 12.42
C TRP A 35 13.57 5.95 13.38
N LEU A 36 14.27 4.88 12.99
CA LEU A 36 14.48 3.72 13.85
C LEU A 36 15.39 4.03 15.04
N ALA A 37 16.40 4.89 14.85
CA ALA A 37 17.29 5.33 15.91
C ALA A 37 16.59 6.11 17.02
N LEU A 38 15.45 6.75 16.75
CA LEU A 38 14.63 7.44 17.77
C LEU A 38 13.97 6.45 18.76
N GLY A 39 13.85 5.18 18.39
CA GLY A 39 13.15 4.16 19.17
C GLY A 39 11.63 4.28 19.08
N GLY A 40 10.95 3.16 19.33
CA GLY A 40 9.49 3.10 19.42
C GLY A 40 9.00 3.44 20.83
N PRO A 41 7.77 3.99 21.00
CA PRO A 41 7.19 4.32 22.30
C PRO A 41 7.03 3.11 23.24
N LEU A 42 7.11 1.89 22.70
CA LEU A 42 7.03 0.64 23.45
C LEU A 42 8.40 0.04 23.80
N GLY A 43 9.51 0.69 23.40
CA GLY A 43 10.88 0.27 23.76
C GLY A 43 11.27 -1.16 23.35
N GLY A 44 10.47 -1.82 22.52
CA GLY A 44 10.60 -3.25 22.20
C GLY A 44 10.62 -3.52 20.70
N GLY A 45 11.21 -4.67 20.33
CA GLY A 45 11.19 -5.21 18.98
C GLY A 45 9.76 -5.59 18.52
N PRO A 46 9.63 -6.18 17.32
CA PRO A 46 8.32 -6.56 16.78
C PRO A 46 7.56 -7.50 17.73
N ILE A 47 6.32 -7.13 18.08
CA ILE A 47 5.43 -7.98 18.88
C ILE A 47 4.72 -8.94 17.92
N ASP A 48 5.15 -10.19 17.93
CA ASP A 48 4.54 -11.28 17.19
C ASP A 48 3.47 -11.97 18.05
N LEU A 49 2.19 -11.80 17.70
CA LEU A 49 1.08 -12.38 18.47
C LEU A 49 1.10 -13.92 18.37
N ARG A 50 1.72 -14.49 17.33
CA ARG A 50 1.91 -15.93 17.19
C ARG A 50 2.84 -16.48 18.26
N SER A 51 3.93 -15.77 18.58
CA SER A 51 4.84 -16.22 19.64
C SER A 51 4.17 -16.23 21.02
N SER A 52 3.22 -15.32 21.26
CA SER A 52 2.50 -15.21 22.53
C SER A 52 1.26 -16.12 22.64
N LEU A 53 0.51 -16.32 21.55
CA LEU A 53 -0.80 -16.98 21.56
C LEU A 53 -0.81 -18.31 20.79
N GLY A 54 0.30 -18.70 20.19
CA GLY A 54 0.37 -19.82 19.25
C GLY A 54 -0.36 -19.54 17.93
N LEU A 55 -0.34 -20.52 17.03
CA LEU A 55 -0.97 -20.40 15.71
C LEU A 55 -2.49 -20.23 15.79
N SER A 56 -3.17 -21.07 16.58
CA SER A 56 -4.62 -21.05 16.73
C SER A 56 -5.11 -19.78 17.42
N GLY A 57 -4.41 -19.32 18.46
CA GLY A 57 -4.74 -18.08 19.17
C GLY A 57 -4.53 -16.83 18.31
N GLY A 58 -3.41 -16.76 17.58
CA GLY A 58 -3.15 -15.66 16.64
C GLY A 58 -4.17 -15.59 15.49
N LEU A 59 -4.55 -16.75 14.94
CA LEU A 59 -5.59 -16.84 13.92
C LEU A 59 -6.95 -16.42 14.47
N LEU A 60 -7.37 -16.96 15.63
CA LEU A 60 -8.65 -16.62 16.25
C LEU A 60 -8.74 -15.11 16.54
N LEU A 61 -7.68 -14.52 17.11
CA LEU A 61 -7.63 -13.09 17.38
C LEU A 61 -7.75 -12.26 16.09
N THR A 62 -7.03 -12.66 15.03
CA THR A 62 -7.11 -12.00 13.72
C THR A 62 -8.53 -12.06 13.14
N LEU A 63 -9.19 -13.22 13.23
CA LEU A 63 -10.57 -13.39 12.79
C LEU A 63 -11.56 -12.56 13.62
N LEU A 64 -11.37 -12.49 14.94
CA LEU A 64 -12.19 -11.65 15.83
C LEU A 64 -12.03 -10.16 15.53
N LEU A 65 -10.81 -9.69 15.27
CA LEU A 65 -10.54 -8.31 14.88
C LEU A 65 -11.16 -7.97 13.52
N CYS A 66 -11.05 -8.87 12.53
CA CYS A 66 -11.74 -8.74 11.24
C CYS A 66 -13.26 -8.67 11.41
N LEU A 67 -13.83 -9.54 12.23
CA LEU A 67 -15.26 -9.55 12.54
C LEU A 67 -15.67 -8.22 13.21
N PHE A 68 -14.92 -7.77 14.21
CA PHE A 68 -15.16 -6.51 14.90
C PHE A 68 -15.16 -5.31 13.95
N VAL A 69 -14.14 -5.18 13.11
CA VAL A 69 -14.05 -4.09 12.12
C VAL A 69 -15.23 -4.16 11.12
N SER A 70 -15.57 -5.36 10.65
CA SER A 70 -16.71 -5.57 9.75
C SER A 70 -18.03 -5.13 10.39
N LEU A 71 -18.26 -5.52 11.64
CA LEU A 71 -19.44 -5.12 12.43
C LEU A 71 -19.51 -3.61 12.64
N ALA A 72 -18.40 -2.99 13.02
CA ALA A 72 -18.33 -1.55 13.26
C ALA A 72 -18.59 -0.75 11.97
N CYS A 73 -17.95 -1.13 10.86
CA CYS A 73 -18.18 -0.50 9.55
C CYS A 73 -19.63 -0.68 9.10
N ARG A 74 -20.22 -1.86 9.30
CA ARG A 74 -21.60 -2.14 8.93
C ARG A 74 -22.60 -1.34 9.78
N TRP A 75 -22.36 -1.25 11.09
CA TRP A 75 -23.18 -0.44 11.99
C TRP A 75 -23.16 1.03 11.58
N GLN A 76 -21.97 1.58 11.31
CA GLN A 76 -21.84 2.96 10.85
C GLN A 76 -22.50 3.17 9.48
N ALA A 77 -22.33 2.25 8.54
CA ALA A 77 -22.96 2.31 7.22
C ALA A 77 -24.49 2.26 7.31
N LYS A 78 -25.05 1.40 8.16
CA LYS A 78 -26.49 1.32 8.43
C LYS A 78 -27.00 2.63 9.03
N LYS A 79 -26.30 3.17 10.03
CA LYS A 79 -26.66 4.45 10.67
C LYS A 79 -26.71 5.59 9.65
N VAL A 80 -25.69 5.71 8.80
CA VAL A 80 -25.63 6.75 7.75
C VAL A 80 -26.72 6.54 6.69
N ALA A 81 -26.93 5.30 6.23
CA ALA A 81 -27.97 5.01 5.24
C ALA A 81 -29.36 5.38 5.75
N LEU A 82 -29.70 4.98 6.98
CA LEU A 82 -30.99 5.32 7.60
C LEU A 82 -31.17 6.82 7.79
N ALA A 83 -30.12 7.53 8.22
CA ALA A 83 -30.17 8.99 8.37
C ALA A 83 -30.37 9.72 7.02
N GLN A 84 -29.99 9.11 5.90
CA GLN A 84 -30.16 9.65 4.55
C GLN A 84 -31.41 9.11 3.85
N GLY A 85 -32.25 8.32 4.53
CA GLY A 85 -33.44 7.69 3.92
C GLY A 85 -33.10 6.63 2.86
N LEU A 86 -31.87 6.11 2.84
CA LEU A 86 -31.42 5.09 1.90
C LEU A 86 -31.75 3.68 2.40
N VAL A 87 -32.08 2.78 1.47
CA VAL A 87 -32.27 1.35 1.78
C VAL A 87 -30.91 0.73 2.09
N PHE A 88 -30.77 0.22 3.32
CA PHE A 88 -29.56 -0.47 3.74
C PHE A 88 -29.57 -1.93 3.26
N ASN A 89 -28.55 -2.31 2.48
CA ASN A 89 -28.39 -3.70 2.04
C ASN A 89 -28.13 -4.62 3.24
N THR A 90 -29.05 -5.55 3.50
CA THR A 90 -28.95 -6.51 4.59
C THR A 90 -28.09 -7.73 4.26
N ALA A 91 -27.69 -7.94 3.01
CA ALA A 91 -26.75 -9.00 2.66
C ALA A 91 -25.42 -8.80 3.41
N TRP A 92 -24.95 -9.86 4.08
CA TRP A 92 -23.71 -9.81 4.84
C TRP A 92 -22.48 -9.99 3.96
N LEU A 93 -22.58 -10.93 3.01
CA LEU A 93 -21.49 -11.34 2.13
C LEU A 93 -21.98 -11.28 0.70
N SER A 94 -21.26 -10.52 -0.14
CA SER A 94 -21.41 -10.61 -1.58
C SER A 94 -20.63 -11.81 -2.09
N SER A 95 -21.26 -12.70 -2.85
CA SER A 95 -20.61 -13.86 -3.45
C SER A 95 -19.41 -13.45 -4.31
N ASN A 96 -19.46 -12.29 -4.96
CA ASN A 96 -18.35 -11.74 -5.74
C ASN A 96 -17.19 -11.27 -4.85
N LEU A 97 -17.47 -10.66 -3.69
CA LEU A 97 -16.43 -10.28 -2.74
C LEU A 97 -15.76 -11.49 -2.11
N VAL A 98 -16.52 -12.55 -1.80
CA VAL A 98 -15.95 -13.80 -1.29
C VAL A 98 -15.05 -14.45 -2.33
N LYS A 99 -15.53 -14.57 -3.58
CA LYS A 99 -14.71 -15.09 -4.70
C LYS A 99 -13.43 -14.27 -4.87
N ALA A 100 -13.52 -12.94 -4.86
CA ALA A 100 -12.34 -12.07 -4.97
C ALA A 100 -11.36 -12.23 -3.80
N ALA A 101 -11.86 -12.34 -2.56
CA ALA A 101 -11.03 -12.55 -1.37
C ALA A 101 -10.30 -13.90 -1.41
N VAL A 102 -11.00 -14.98 -1.82
CA VAL A 102 -10.40 -16.31 -1.98
C VAL A 102 -9.32 -16.29 -3.06
N VAL A 103 -9.60 -15.70 -4.23
CA VAL A 103 -8.63 -15.59 -5.33
C VAL A 103 -7.41 -14.79 -4.90
N ILE A 104 -7.58 -13.64 -4.24
CA ILE A 104 -6.46 -12.83 -3.73
C ILE A 104 -5.66 -13.61 -2.68
N GLY A 105 -6.32 -14.35 -1.79
CA GLY A 105 -5.64 -15.18 -0.79
C GLY A 105 -4.77 -16.28 -1.42
N ILE A 106 -5.30 -16.99 -2.43
CA ILE A 106 -4.55 -17.99 -3.19
C ILE A 106 -3.37 -17.34 -3.92
N LEU A 107 -3.60 -16.24 -4.63
CA LEU A 107 -2.54 -15.52 -5.33
C LEU A 107 -1.46 -14.99 -4.39
N TYR A 108 -1.84 -14.53 -3.20
CA TYR A 108 -0.89 -14.12 -2.17
C TYR A 108 -0.02 -15.29 -1.70
N ALA A 109 -0.64 -16.46 -1.44
CA ALA A 109 0.09 -17.66 -1.05
C ALA A 109 1.05 -18.14 -2.16
N VAL A 110 0.58 -18.17 -3.42
CA VAL A 110 1.41 -18.50 -4.59
C VAL A 110 2.56 -17.50 -4.73
N HIS A 111 2.30 -16.21 -4.60
CA HIS A 111 3.33 -15.19 -4.62
C HIS A 111 4.37 -15.46 -3.53
N LEU A 112 3.96 -15.69 -2.28
CA LEU A 112 4.88 -15.97 -1.18
C LEU A 112 5.75 -17.20 -1.45
N MET A 113 5.18 -18.28 -1.98
CA MET A 113 5.91 -19.51 -2.32
C MET A 113 6.94 -19.31 -3.44
N VAL A 114 6.60 -18.54 -4.48
CA VAL A 114 7.46 -18.31 -5.65
C VAL A 114 8.50 -17.22 -5.38
N ALA A 115 8.09 -16.13 -4.73
CA ALA A 115 8.90 -14.95 -4.47
C ALA A 115 9.82 -15.10 -3.25
N GLY A 116 9.51 -16.03 -2.33
CA GLY A 116 10.22 -16.18 -1.06
C GLY A 116 10.04 -15.00 -0.09
N GLN A 117 9.16 -14.05 -0.39
CA GLN A 117 8.89 -12.87 0.43
C GLN A 117 7.42 -12.43 0.34
N PRO A 118 6.89 -11.73 1.36
CA PRO A 118 5.54 -11.16 1.32
C PRO A 118 5.33 -10.18 0.18
N TRP A 119 4.10 -10.08 -0.31
CA TRP A 119 3.75 -9.15 -1.38
C TRP A 119 4.05 -7.70 -0.97
N GLY A 120 5.03 -7.09 -1.65
CA GLY A 120 5.42 -5.69 -1.48
C GLY A 120 5.22 -4.84 -2.74
N ILE A 121 5.05 -3.53 -2.55
CA ILE A 121 4.93 -2.54 -3.65
C ILE A 121 5.93 -1.40 -3.47
N VAL A 122 5.97 -0.86 -2.24
CA VAL A 122 6.73 0.34 -1.85
C VAL A 122 8.23 0.16 -2.13
N TYR A 123 8.74 -1.03 -1.77
CA TYR A 123 9.75 -1.85 -2.47
C TYR A 123 10.40 -1.24 -3.73
N GLY A 124 10.01 -1.86 -4.84
CA GLY A 124 10.42 -1.54 -6.19
C GLY A 124 10.18 -0.09 -6.59
N LEU A 125 9.13 0.59 -6.10
CA LEU A 125 8.94 2.02 -6.41
C LEU A 125 10.09 2.89 -5.87
N GLY A 126 10.57 2.60 -4.65
CA GLY A 126 11.75 3.28 -4.10
C GLY A 126 13.02 2.91 -4.85
N LEU A 127 13.16 1.64 -5.25
CA LEU A 127 14.29 1.16 -6.05
C LEU A 127 14.36 1.85 -7.42
N TRP A 128 13.22 2.09 -8.07
CA TRP A 128 13.18 2.87 -9.31
C TRP A 128 13.69 4.30 -9.07
N GLY A 129 13.31 4.92 -7.95
CA GLY A 129 13.82 6.23 -7.55
C GLY A 129 15.34 6.23 -7.31
N ALA A 130 15.86 5.22 -6.60
CA ALA A 130 17.29 5.07 -6.36
C ALA A 130 18.09 4.90 -7.66
N LYS A 131 17.61 4.05 -8.57
CA LYS A 131 18.22 3.84 -9.89
C LYS A 131 18.19 5.11 -10.75
N LEU A 132 17.09 5.85 -10.72
CA LEU A 132 17.00 7.15 -11.41
C LEU A 132 18.01 8.15 -10.83
N ALA A 133 18.13 8.23 -9.49
CA ALA A 133 19.10 9.11 -8.84
C ALA A 133 20.53 8.78 -9.26
N VAL A 134 20.92 7.49 -9.23
CA VAL A 134 22.25 7.04 -9.68
C VAL A 134 22.45 7.30 -11.18
N GLY A 135 21.43 7.05 -12.01
CA GLY A 135 21.47 7.34 -13.44
C GLY A 135 21.64 8.84 -13.77
N LEU A 136 21.26 9.72 -12.84
CA LEU A 136 21.47 11.17 -12.91
C LEU A 136 22.80 11.62 -12.26
N GLY A 137 23.64 10.69 -11.79
CA GLY A 137 24.96 10.97 -11.23
C GLY A 137 25.04 11.07 -9.70
N ALA A 138 23.98 10.72 -8.96
CA ALA A 138 24.05 10.65 -7.51
C ALA A 138 24.91 9.46 -7.03
N ASP A 139 25.77 9.69 -6.04
CA ASP A 139 26.47 8.62 -5.33
C ASP A 139 25.70 8.26 -4.05
N LEU A 140 25.20 7.02 -3.98
CA LEU A 140 24.44 6.48 -2.84
C LEU A 140 25.30 5.58 -1.94
N SER A 141 26.61 5.48 -2.17
CA SER A 141 27.50 4.59 -1.41
C SER A 141 27.52 4.89 0.09
N GLN A 142 27.33 6.15 0.47
CA GLN A 142 27.26 6.60 1.86
C GLN A 142 25.82 6.77 2.39
N ASP A 143 24.80 6.42 1.60
CA ASP A 143 23.41 6.48 2.05
C ASP A 143 23.12 5.39 3.08
N ALA A 144 22.45 5.76 4.17
CA ALA A 144 22.20 4.89 5.32
C ALA A 144 21.30 3.69 5.02
N PHE A 145 20.59 3.67 3.88
CA PHE A 145 19.75 2.57 3.44
C PHE A 145 20.22 2.03 2.09
N TRP A 146 20.33 2.90 1.09
CA TRP A 146 20.65 2.53 -0.29
C TRP A 146 22.12 2.13 -0.49
N GLY A 147 23.03 2.59 0.37
CA GLY A 147 24.44 2.21 0.36
C GLY A 147 24.72 0.84 0.99
N LEU A 148 23.74 0.24 1.67
CA LEU A 148 23.89 -1.03 2.37
C LEU A 148 23.45 -2.22 1.51
N ALA A 149 24.09 -3.37 1.69
CA ALA A 149 23.62 -4.63 1.13
C ALA A 149 22.30 -5.06 1.81
N PRO A 150 21.32 -5.63 1.08
CA PRO A 150 21.37 -5.97 -0.35
C PRO A 150 20.90 -4.83 -1.28
N HIS A 151 20.56 -3.64 -0.76
CA HIS A 151 19.98 -2.54 -1.55
C HIS A 151 20.96 -1.98 -2.59
N ALA A 152 22.23 -1.82 -2.22
CA ALA A 152 23.30 -1.37 -3.11
C ALA A 152 23.45 -2.30 -4.34
N GLU A 153 23.41 -3.62 -4.12
CA GLU A 153 23.47 -4.63 -5.19
C GLU A 153 22.25 -4.49 -6.13
N ARG A 154 21.06 -4.32 -5.55
CA ARG A 154 19.82 -4.17 -6.32
C ARG A 154 19.81 -2.89 -7.16
N ILE A 155 20.55 -1.85 -6.79
CA ILE A 155 20.64 -0.61 -7.58
C ILE A 155 21.40 -0.83 -8.89
N VAL A 156 22.40 -1.72 -8.93
CA VAL A 156 23.17 -1.99 -10.16
C VAL A 156 22.59 -3.11 -11.02
N GLU A 157 21.77 -3.99 -10.45
CA GLU A 157 21.09 -5.06 -11.20
C GLU A 157 20.05 -4.53 -12.20
N PRO A 158 19.65 -5.31 -13.22
CA PRO A 158 18.52 -4.95 -14.07
C PRO A 158 17.24 -4.73 -13.25
N VAL A 159 16.45 -3.71 -13.63
CA VAL A 159 15.18 -3.37 -12.94
C VAL A 159 14.23 -4.57 -12.86
N LEU A 160 14.20 -5.41 -13.88
CA LEU A 160 13.35 -6.59 -13.96
C LEU A 160 13.80 -7.77 -13.07
N TRP A 161 14.99 -7.70 -12.45
CA TRP A 161 15.45 -8.74 -11.52
C TRP A 161 14.87 -8.58 -10.11
N ASP A 162 14.32 -7.40 -9.81
CA ASP A 162 13.60 -7.19 -8.56
C ASP A 162 12.17 -7.74 -8.64
N ILE A 163 11.88 -8.67 -7.74
CA ILE A 163 10.57 -9.30 -7.58
C ILE A 163 9.46 -8.28 -7.33
N THR A 164 9.71 -7.24 -6.52
CA THR A 164 8.67 -6.23 -6.25
C THR A 164 8.38 -5.37 -7.46
N THR A 165 9.40 -5.06 -8.28
CA THR A 165 9.24 -4.46 -9.59
C THR A 165 8.39 -5.32 -10.52
N LEU A 166 8.69 -6.61 -10.67
CA LEU A 166 7.89 -7.52 -11.51
C LEU A 166 6.44 -7.56 -11.05
N THR A 167 6.21 -7.61 -9.74
CA THR A 167 4.85 -7.63 -9.17
C THR A 167 4.12 -6.31 -9.42
N ASN A 168 4.82 -5.17 -9.33
CA ASN A 168 4.27 -3.85 -9.63
C ASN A 168 3.89 -3.73 -11.11
N LEU A 169 4.76 -4.16 -12.02
CA LEU A 169 4.48 -4.18 -13.47
C LEU A 169 3.32 -5.12 -13.79
N GLY A 170 3.29 -6.32 -13.21
CA GLY A 170 2.20 -7.27 -13.36
C GLY A 170 0.86 -6.70 -12.89
N LEU A 171 0.84 -5.98 -11.77
CA LEU A 171 -0.38 -5.29 -11.30
C LEU A 171 -0.78 -4.15 -12.24
N LEU A 172 0.17 -3.35 -12.73
CA LEU A 172 -0.11 -2.23 -13.64
C LEU A 172 -0.68 -2.73 -14.98
N PHE A 173 0.02 -3.67 -15.64
CA PHE A 173 -0.39 -4.20 -16.93
C PHE A 173 -1.60 -5.13 -16.84
N GLY A 174 -1.70 -5.93 -15.78
CA GLY A 174 -2.86 -6.80 -15.55
C GLY A 174 -4.14 -5.99 -15.35
N THR A 175 -4.05 -4.87 -14.62
CA THR A 175 -5.20 -3.97 -14.44
C THR A 175 -5.52 -3.19 -15.70
N MET A 176 -4.52 -2.79 -16.48
CA MET A 176 -4.72 -2.17 -17.79
C MET A 176 -5.45 -3.11 -18.76
N ALA A 177 -5.05 -4.39 -18.81
CA ALA A 177 -5.72 -5.40 -19.63
C ALA A 177 -7.17 -5.64 -19.16
N ALA A 178 -7.38 -5.80 -17.86
CA ALA A 178 -8.71 -5.99 -17.29
C ALA A 178 -9.64 -4.77 -17.51
N ALA A 179 -9.12 -3.56 -17.37
CA ALA A 179 -9.88 -2.33 -17.63
C ALA A 179 -10.25 -2.23 -19.11
N ARG A 180 -9.31 -2.49 -20.02
CA ARG A 180 -9.56 -2.44 -21.47
C ARG A 180 -10.57 -3.49 -21.93
N TRP A 181 -10.56 -4.67 -21.31
CA TRP A 181 -11.53 -5.74 -21.57
C TRP A 181 -12.95 -5.37 -21.13
N ASN A 182 -13.08 -4.75 -19.95
CA ASN A 182 -14.40 -4.46 -19.37
C ASN A 182 -15.01 -3.13 -19.85
N ALA A 183 -14.21 -2.08 -20.05
CA ALA A 183 -14.67 -0.72 -20.30
C ALA A 183 -14.47 -0.22 -21.74
N GLY A 184 -13.74 -0.96 -22.59
CA GLY A 184 -13.55 -0.60 -24.00
C GLY A 184 -12.55 0.53 -24.27
N SER A 185 -12.26 1.41 -23.30
CA SER A 185 -11.21 2.44 -23.41
C SER A 185 -10.59 2.79 -22.05
N ASN A 186 -9.33 3.23 -22.08
CA ASN A 186 -8.60 3.81 -20.95
C ASN A 186 -8.35 5.29 -21.27
N GLU A 187 -9.39 6.12 -21.25
CA GLU A 187 -9.24 7.55 -21.58
C GLU A 187 -8.49 8.29 -20.48
N PHE A 188 -7.45 9.03 -20.90
CA PHE A 188 -6.69 9.91 -20.03
C PHE A 188 -7.27 11.31 -20.09
N ILE A 189 -7.63 11.85 -18.93
CA ILE A 189 -8.13 13.21 -18.78
C ILE A 189 -6.96 14.10 -18.40
N ALA A 190 -6.75 15.17 -19.16
CA ALA A 190 -5.77 16.20 -18.83
C ALA A 190 -6.09 16.79 -17.45
N LEU A 191 -5.09 16.79 -16.57
CA LEU A 191 -5.22 17.36 -15.24
C LEU A 191 -4.82 18.83 -15.28
N GLY A 192 -5.57 19.68 -14.59
CA GLY A 192 -5.12 21.04 -14.30
C GLY A 192 -3.86 21.04 -13.43
N LEU A 193 -3.02 22.06 -13.57
CA LEU A 193 -1.73 22.17 -12.85
C LEU A 193 -1.89 21.99 -11.34
N ARG A 194 -2.93 22.58 -10.75
CA ARG A 194 -3.23 22.43 -9.31
C ARG A 194 -3.43 20.97 -8.92
N THR A 195 -4.24 20.23 -9.67
CA THR A 195 -4.52 18.81 -9.40
C THR A 195 -3.28 17.94 -9.60
N LEU A 196 -2.45 18.26 -10.59
CA LEU A 196 -1.16 17.60 -10.81
C LEU A 196 -0.22 17.79 -9.61
N VAL A 197 -0.04 19.04 -9.15
CA VAL A 197 0.81 19.36 -8.00
C VAL A 197 0.30 18.68 -6.72
N VAL A 198 -1.01 18.72 -6.48
CA VAL A 198 -1.61 18.02 -5.33
C VAL A 198 -1.39 16.51 -5.43
N GLY A 199 -1.54 15.92 -6.62
CA GLY A 199 -1.25 14.51 -6.86
C GLY A 199 0.20 14.14 -6.57
N LEU A 200 1.15 14.95 -7.06
CA LEU A 200 2.58 14.76 -6.82
C LEU A 200 2.93 14.84 -5.33
N LEU A 201 2.43 15.86 -4.62
CA LEU A 201 2.65 16.02 -3.18
C LEU A 201 1.99 14.90 -2.37
N ALA A 202 0.77 14.49 -2.73
CA ALA A 202 0.10 13.37 -2.11
C ALA A 202 0.88 12.06 -2.33
N GLY A 203 1.43 11.86 -3.53
CA GLY A 203 2.34 10.77 -3.85
C GLY A 203 3.59 10.80 -2.99
N LEU A 204 4.24 11.96 -2.87
CA LEU A 204 5.44 12.15 -2.06
C LEU A 204 5.20 11.73 -0.60
N VAL A 205 4.14 12.27 0.01
CA VAL A 205 3.75 11.94 1.39
C VAL A 205 3.41 10.46 1.51
N LEU A 206 2.66 9.90 0.56
CA LEU A 206 2.27 8.49 0.55
C LEU A 206 3.48 7.56 0.46
N GLY A 207 4.43 7.84 -0.44
CA GLY A 207 5.64 7.05 -0.62
C GLY A 207 6.55 7.11 0.60
N TYR A 208 6.78 8.32 1.11
CA TYR A 208 7.62 8.57 2.28
C TYR A 208 7.08 7.88 3.54
N SER A 209 5.80 8.13 3.84
CA SER A 209 5.14 7.53 5.01
C SER A 209 5.05 6.00 4.90
N SER A 210 4.77 5.45 3.70
CA SER A 210 4.69 4.00 3.52
C SER A 210 6.04 3.31 3.78
N ARG A 211 7.17 3.99 3.58
CA ARG A 211 8.48 3.42 3.93
C ARG A 211 8.76 3.40 5.40
N ILE A 212 8.54 4.52 6.07
CA ILE A 212 8.73 4.62 7.52
C ILE A 212 7.79 3.68 8.25
N ALA A 213 6.58 3.47 7.71
CA ALA A 213 5.59 2.55 8.25
C ALA A 213 5.81 1.08 7.85
N PHE A 214 6.97 0.72 7.28
CA PHE A 214 7.31 -0.64 6.84
C PHE A 214 6.36 -1.28 5.81
N GLY A 215 5.58 -0.46 5.11
CA GLY A 215 4.72 -0.94 4.04
C GLY A 215 3.51 -0.06 3.78
N CYS A 216 2.76 -0.48 2.77
CA CYS A 216 1.46 0.10 2.41
C CYS A 216 0.32 -0.82 2.87
N ASN A 217 -0.91 -0.56 2.43
CA ASN A 217 -2.09 -1.41 2.66
C ASN A 217 -1.85 -2.92 2.43
N ILE A 218 -1.02 -3.25 1.43
CA ILE A 218 -0.74 -4.65 1.09
C ILE A 218 0.38 -5.20 1.97
N GLY A 219 1.54 -4.55 1.98
CA GLY A 219 2.70 -5.05 2.72
C GLY A 219 2.51 -5.02 4.24
N ALA A 220 2.06 -3.88 4.77
CA ALA A 220 1.94 -3.67 6.21
C ALA A 220 0.61 -4.22 6.76
N PHE A 221 -0.53 -3.89 6.14
CA PHE A 221 -1.82 -4.34 6.66
C PHE A 221 -2.16 -5.78 6.25
N LEU A 222 -2.29 -6.09 4.95
CA LEU A 222 -2.64 -7.45 4.52
C LEU A 222 -1.58 -8.46 4.98
N GLY A 223 -0.30 -8.16 4.74
CA GLY A 223 0.81 -9.02 5.17
C GLY A 223 0.89 -9.16 6.69
N GLY A 224 0.75 -8.05 7.44
CA GLY A 224 0.79 -8.07 8.91
C GLY A 224 -0.41 -8.77 9.54
N ALA A 225 -1.62 -8.57 9.02
CA ALA A 225 -2.81 -9.28 9.49
C ALA A 225 -2.73 -10.78 9.17
N ALA A 226 -2.26 -11.15 7.98
CA ALA A 226 -2.09 -12.55 7.58
C ALA A 226 -1.03 -13.29 8.41
N SER A 227 -0.03 -12.58 8.95
CA SER A 227 1.01 -13.15 9.81
C SER A 227 0.71 -13.05 11.32
N ALA A 228 -0.49 -12.60 11.72
CA ALA A 228 -0.85 -12.32 13.11
C ALA A 228 0.11 -11.32 13.80
N SER A 229 0.60 -10.32 13.06
CA SER A 229 1.44 -9.25 13.61
C SER A 229 0.60 -8.10 14.18
N LEU A 230 0.94 -7.63 15.38
CA LEU A 230 0.31 -6.44 15.96
C LEU A 230 0.55 -5.17 15.13
N HIS A 231 1.70 -5.09 14.45
CA HIS A 231 2.06 -3.97 13.58
C HIS A 231 0.99 -3.73 12.50
N GLY A 232 0.46 -4.79 11.87
CA GLY A 232 -0.55 -4.64 10.83
C GLY A 232 -1.82 -3.95 11.31
N TRP A 233 -2.24 -4.24 12.54
CA TRP A 233 -3.43 -3.62 13.17
C TRP A 233 -3.18 -2.18 13.62
N ALA A 234 -2.00 -1.89 14.18
CA ALA A 234 -1.60 -0.53 14.52
C ALA A 234 -1.50 0.34 13.25
N TRP A 235 -0.91 -0.21 12.18
CA TRP A 235 -0.84 0.42 10.87
C TRP A 235 -2.24 0.71 10.33
N PHE A 236 -3.17 -0.26 10.40
CA PHE A 236 -4.56 -0.09 9.96
C PHE A 236 -5.25 1.06 10.68
N ALA A 237 -5.15 1.12 12.00
CA ALA A 237 -5.78 2.18 12.80
C ALA A 237 -5.27 3.56 12.39
N MET A 238 -3.94 3.73 12.29
CA MET A 238 -3.33 5.01 11.90
C MET A 238 -3.64 5.38 10.44
N ALA A 239 -3.61 4.42 9.51
CA ALA A 239 -3.97 4.63 8.11
C ALA A 239 -5.45 5.00 7.96
N PHE A 240 -6.33 4.41 8.76
CA PHE A 240 -7.76 4.73 8.76
C PHE A 240 -8.01 6.16 9.26
N LEU A 241 -7.38 6.56 10.37
CA LEU A 241 -7.44 7.93 10.90
C LEU A 241 -6.90 8.95 9.88
N GLY A 242 -5.73 8.65 9.28
CA GLY A 242 -5.15 9.47 8.22
C GLY A 242 -6.07 9.59 7.00
N SER A 243 -6.78 8.51 6.65
CA SER A 243 -7.75 8.52 5.53
C SER A 243 -8.96 9.40 5.82
N ILE A 244 -9.47 9.42 7.06
CA ILE A 244 -10.56 10.33 7.46
C ILE A 244 -10.12 11.79 7.25
N LEU A 245 -8.91 12.13 7.69
CA LEU A 245 -8.36 13.47 7.49
C LEU A 245 -8.16 13.77 6.00
N GLY A 246 -7.58 12.85 5.24
CA GLY A 246 -7.35 13.00 3.79
C GLY A 246 -8.65 13.24 3.00
N VAL A 247 -9.72 12.51 3.34
CA VAL A 247 -11.04 12.70 2.71
C VAL A 247 -11.63 14.08 3.03
N ARG A 248 -11.40 14.62 4.23
CA ARG A 248 -11.83 16.00 4.58
C ARG A 248 -11.03 17.07 3.85
N LEU A 249 -9.75 16.82 3.59
CA LEU A 249 -8.85 17.76 2.91
C LEU A 249 -8.99 17.77 1.39
N ARG A 250 -9.62 16.76 0.76
CA ARG A 250 -9.72 16.69 -0.71
C ARG A 250 -10.49 17.87 -1.33
N THR A 251 -11.61 18.26 -0.70
CA THR A 251 -12.51 19.30 -1.20
C THR A 251 -11.83 20.67 -1.26
N PRO A 252 -11.19 21.19 -0.19
CA PRO A 252 -10.48 22.47 -0.26
C PRO A 252 -9.28 22.45 -1.21
N LEU A 253 -8.67 21.29 -1.45
CA LEU A 253 -7.56 21.12 -2.39
C LEU A 253 -8.00 21.08 -3.87
N GLY A 254 -9.31 21.08 -4.15
CA GLY A 254 -9.85 21.04 -5.51
C GLY A 254 -9.80 19.66 -6.17
N VAL A 255 -9.61 18.60 -5.38
CA VAL A 255 -9.63 17.21 -5.84
C VAL A 255 -11.02 16.65 -5.56
N LYS A 256 -11.79 16.40 -6.64
CA LYS A 256 -13.13 15.78 -6.55
C LYS A 256 -13.01 14.25 -6.53
#